data_AF-A0A661P2D0-F1
#
_entry.id   AF-A0A661P2D0-F1
#
_cell.length_a   1.000
_cell.length_b   1.000
_cell.length_c   1.000
_cell.angle_alpha   90.00
_cell.angle_beta   90.00
_cell.angle_gamma   90.00
#
_symmetry.space_group_name_H-M   'P 1'
#
loop_
_entity.id
_entity.type
_entity.pdbx_description
1 polymer ?
#
loop_
_entity_poly.entity_id
_entity_poly.type
_entity_poly.pdbx_seq_one_letter_code
_entity_poly.pdbx_strand_id
1 'polypeptide(L)' 'LWIARINAASRDNGLSYSRLIHGMKQAQIAIDRKILAQLAVTDPSGFGSIVEKAKAQLQ' A
#
# COMPACT_ATOMS: atom_id res chain seq x y z
N LEU A 1 9.11 -3.99 12.22
CA LEU A 1 7.68 -4.23 12.54
C LEU A 1 6.69 -3.62 11.53
N TRP A 2 6.99 -2.50 10.86
CA TRP A 2 6.04 -1.84 9.94
C TRP A 2 5.86 -2.54 8.58
N ILE A 3 6.90 -3.19 8.04
CA ILE A 3 6.80 -4.00 6.80
C ILE A 3 5.76 -5.11 6.95
N ALA A 4 5.72 -5.78 8.09
CA ALA A 4 4.75 -6.84 8.37
C ALA A 4 3.30 -6.32 8.39
N ARG A 5 3.08 -5.11 8.94
CA ARG A 5 1.77 -4.44 8.94
C ARG A 5 1.31 -4.11 7.53
N ILE A 6 2.19 -3.52 6.72
CA ILE A 6 1.87 -3.24 5.31
C ILE A 6 1.61 -4.55 4.57
N ASN A 7 2.39 -5.60 4.81
CA ASN A 7 2.21 -6.88 4.14
C ASN A 7 0.86 -7.52 4.46
N ALA A 8 0.42 -7.46 5.72
CA ALA A 8 -0.92 -7.90 6.12
C ALA A 8 -2.02 -7.08 5.40
N ALA A 9 -1.98 -5.75 5.51
CA ALA A 9 -2.98 -4.88 4.88
C ALA A 9 -2.98 -4.97 3.35
N SER A 10 -1.80 -5.13 2.72
CA SER A 10 -1.70 -5.31 1.27
C SER A 10 -2.35 -6.62 0.85
N ARG A 11 -2.13 -7.71 1.63
CA ARG A 11 -2.73 -9.02 1.36
C ARG A 11 -4.25 -8.99 1.47
N ASP A 12 -4.79 -8.28 2.46
CA ASP A 12 -6.24 -8.09 2.61
C ASP A 12 -6.85 -7.38 1.38
N ASN A 13 -6.07 -6.55 0.69
CA ASN A 13 -6.45 -5.88 -0.55
C ASN A 13 -6.00 -6.65 -1.83
N GLY A 14 -5.55 -7.90 -1.69
CA GLY A 14 -5.17 -8.76 -2.83
C GLY A 14 -3.84 -8.40 -3.51
N LEU A 15 -3.00 -7.59 -2.87
CA LEU A 15 -1.67 -7.22 -3.38
C LEU A 15 -0.54 -7.69 -2.45
N SER A 16 0.61 -8.05 -3.02
CA SER A 16 1.81 -8.27 -2.22
C SER A 16 2.52 -6.95 -1.97
N TYR A 17 3.29 -6.86 -0.88
CA TYR A 17 4.10 -5.68 -0.55
C TYR A 17 4.94 -5.19 -1.73
N SER A 18 5.65 -6.11 -2.41
CA SER A 18 6.48 -5.74 -3.56
C SER A 18 5.68 -5.16 -4.71
N ARG A 19 4.48 -5.73 -4.96
CA ARG A 19 3.59 -5.26 -6.02
C ARG A 19 3.02 -3.89 -5.65
N LEU A 20 2.57 -3.69 -4.40
CA LEU A 20 2.13 -2.38 -3.88
C LEU A 20 3.22 -1.32 -4.05
N ILE A 21 4.46 -1.59 -3.62
CA ILE A 21 5.57 -0.63 -3.73
C ILE A 21 5.90 -0.34 -5.20
N HIS A 22 5.83 -1.35 -6.08
CA HIS A 22 6.00 -1.14 -7.51
C HIS A 22 4.90 -0.23 -8.08
N GLY A 23 3.63 -0.53 -7.80
CA GLY A 23 2.51 0.29 -8.25
C GLY A 23 2.53 1.71 -7.69
N MET A 24 2.92 1.89 -6.42
CA MET A 24 3.13 3.22 -5.84
C MET A 24 4.25 4.00 -6.55
N LYS A 25 5.33 3.32 -6.96
CA LYS A 25 6.41 3.94 -7.72
C LYS A 25 5.94 4.37 -9.12
N GLN A 26 5.15 3.55 -9.80
CA GLN A 26 4.55 3.89 -11.10
C GLN A 26 3.55 5.04 -10.97
N ALA A 27 2.73 5.02 -9.91
CA ALA A 27 1.80 6.09 -9.57
C ALA A 27 2.46 7.38 -9.06
N GLN A 28 3.79 7.44 -8.98
CA GLN A 28 4.57 8.53 -8.38
C GLN A 28 4.12 8.92 -6.96
N ILE A 29 3.60 7.95 -6.20
CA ILE A 29 3.17 8.15 -4.81
C ILE A 29 4.39 8.03 -3.90
N ALA A 30 4.98 9.17 -3.56
CA ALA A 30 6.08 9.28 -2.60
C ALA A 30 5.54 9.37 -1.16
N ILE A 31 5.13 8.23 -0.59
CA ILE A 31 4.72 8.14 0.82
C ILE A 31 5.76 7.37 1.63
N ASP A 32 6.10 7.91 2.80
CA ASP A 32 6.96 7.26 3.76
C ASP A 32 6.34 5.95 4.26
N ARG A 33 7.15 4.89 4.26
CA ARG A 33 6.65 3.55 4.59
C ARG A 33 6.23 3.42 6.06
N LYS A 34 6.77 4.26 6.95
CA LYS A 34 6.31 4.35 8.35
C LYS A 34 4.88 4.91 8.41
N ILE A 35 4.60 5.97 7.65
CA ILE A 35 3.27 6.60 7.57
C ILE A 35 2.31 5.64 6.87
N LEU A 36 2.73 4.99 5.80
CA LEU A 36 1.91 3.99 5.10
C LEU A 36 1.49 2.85 6.04
N ALA A 37 2.40 2.36 6.89
CA ALA A 37 2.08 1.31 7.85
C ALA A 37 1.17 1.80 8.99
N GLN A 38 1.28 3.07 9.38
CA GLN A 38 0.37 3.69 10.34
C GLN A 38 -1.03 3.81 9.72
N LEU A 39 -1.10 4.36 8.50
CA LEU A 39 -2.32 4.55 7.71
C LEU A 39 -3.06 3.22 7.49
N ALA A 40 -2.32 2.16 7.15
CA ALA A 40 -2.87 0.82 6.99
C ALA A 40 -3.63 0.30 8.23
N VAL A 41 -3.27 0.79 9.43
CA VAL A 41 -3.89 0.40 10.70
C VAL A 41 -4.95 1.40 11.15
N THR A 42 -4.69 2.70 11.00
CA THR A 42 -5.58 3.77 11.48
C THR A 42 -6.73 4.04 10.51
N ASP A 43 -6.49 3.88 9.21
CA ASP A 43 -7.47 4.14 8.16
C ASP A 43 -7.36 3.11 7.01
N PRO A 44 -8.04 1.95 7.16
CA PRO A 44 -8.09 0.92 6.13
C PRO A 44 -8.70 1.42 4.81
N SER A 45 -9.63 2.39 4.88
CA SER A 45 -10.32 2.93 3.69
C SER A 45 -9.37 3.81 2.86
N GLY A 46 -8.63 4.69 3.52
CA GLY A 46 -7.57 5.49 2.89
C GLY A 46 -6.45 4.62 2.31
N PHE A 47 -6.02 3.59 3.04
CA PHE A 47 -5.05 2.61 2.52
C PHE A 47 -5.58 1.88 1.29
N GLY A 48 -6.83 1.39 1.31
CA GLY A 48 -7.46 0.73 0.16
C GLY A 48 -7.48 1.61 -1.09
N SER A 49 -7.74 2.92 -0.95
CA SER A 49 -7.68 3.87 -2.07
C SER A 49 -6.28 3.99 -2.68
N ILE A 50 -5.22 3.96 -1.86
CA ILE A 50 -3.83 3.95 -2.33
C ILE A 50 -3.52 2.63 -3.04
N VAL A 51 -3.97 1.52 -2.48
CA VAL A 51 -3.76 0.19 -3.05
C VAL A 51 -4.43 0.07 -4.41
N GLU A 52 -5.67 0.54 -4.56
CA GLU A 52 -6.38 0.54 -5.85
C GLU A 52 -5.71 1.47 -6.87
N LYS A 53 -5.24 2.66 -6.46
CA LYS A 53 -4.44 3.53 -7.35
C LYS A 53 -3.14 2.84 -7.79
N ALA A 54 -2.43 2.20 -6.86
CA ALA A 54 -1.21 1.46 -7.17
C ALA A 54 -1.48 0.29 -8.12
N LYS A 55 -2.59 -0.43 -7.90
CA LYS A 55 -3.06 -1.55 -8.74
C LYS A 55 -3.43 -1.12 -10.16
N ALA A 56 -4.07 0.04 -10.31
CA ALA A 56 -4.37 0.61 -11.62
C ALA A 56 -3.10 0.93 -12.44
N GLN A 57 -1.99 1.25 -11.77
CA GLN A 57 -0.71 1.55 -12.42
C GLN A 57 0.19 0.30 -12.62
N LEU A 58 -0.29 -0.87 -12.21
CA LEU A 58 0.36 -2.17 -12.41
C LEU A 58 -0.17 -2.93 -13.63
N GLN A 59 -1.19 -2.38 -14.31
CA GLN A 59 -1.74 -2.94 -15.55
C GLN A 59 -0.82 -2.70 -16.75
#